data_AF-A0A8J6BE29-F1
#
_entry.id   AF-A0A8J6BE29-F1
#
_cell.length_a   1.000
_cell.length_b   1.000
_cell.length_c   1.000
_cell.angle_alpha   90.00
_cell.angle_beta   90.00
_cell.angle_gamma   90.00
#
_symmetry.space_group_name_H-M   'P 1'
#
loop_
_entity.id
_entity.type
_entity.pdbx_description
1 polymer ?
#
loop_
_entity_poly.entity_id
_entity_poly.type
_entity_poly.pdbx_seq_one_letter_code
_entity_poly.pdbx_strand_id
1 'polypeptide(L)'
;MRTVHARSLDPLPMDGPDFGSVTDDGDLVEVEPQRKQEILENKDVVVQRVHFEGLARTKDDLLMYEIADVFKAKSLIDVMRKSHEAREKLLRLGVFRQVEVLVDTCQDDDALPNGLDVTFEVTELRRLTGSYNTMVGNNEGSM
;
A
#
# COMPACT_ATOMS: atom_id res chain seq x y z
N MET A 1 79.62 -14.12 18.43
CA MET A 1 79.00 -14.57 19.69
C MET A 1 78.43 -13.39 20.43
N ARG A 2 77.10 -13.21 20.41
CA ARG A 2 76.36 -12.40 21.39
C ARG A 2 74.92 -12.91 21.40
N THR A 3 74.49 -13.34 22.58
CA THR A 3 73.21 -13.96 22.91
C THR A 3 72.15 -12.88 23.12
N VAL A 4 70.97 -13.08 22.54
CA VAL A 4 69.79 -12.23 22.71
C VAL A 4 68.88 -12.84 23.78
N HIS A 5 68.53 -12.03 24.79
CA HIS A 5 67.67 -12.41 25.90
C HIS A 5 66.18 -12.34 25.51
N ALA A 6 65.45 -13.44 25.72
CA ALA A 6 63.98 -13.44 25.70
C ALA A 6 63.44 -13.17 27.11
N ARG A 7 62.48 -12.25 27.25
CA ARG A 7 61.79 -11.97 28.52
C ARG A 7 60.39 -12.58 28.45
N SER A 8 60.17 -13.62 29.25
CA SER A 8 58.92 -14.36 29.40
C SER A 8 57.88 -13.56 30.18
N LEU A 9 56.61 -13.67 29.76
CA LEU A 9 55.43 -13.12 30.43
C LEU A 9 54.94 -14.10 31.52
N ASP A 10 54.59 -13.56 32.68
CA ASP A 10 54.02 -14.32 33.80
C ASP A 10 52.52 -14.61 33.59
N PRO A 11 52.01 -15.81 33.93
CA PRO A 11 50.61 -16.19 33.74
C PRO A 11 49.68 -15.61 34.81
N LEU A 12 48.46 -15.24 34.41
CA LEU A 12 47.40 -14.73 35.28
C LEU A 12 46.76 -15.84 36.16
N PRO A 13 46.26 -15.49 37.36
CA PRO A 13 45.82 -16.46 38.36
C PRO A 13 44.48 -17.16 38.02
N MET A 14 44.40 -18.45 38.35
CA MET A 14 43.18 -19.24 38.43
C MET A 14 42.51 -19.01 39.79
N ASP A 15 41.35 -18.36 39.80
CA ASP A 15 40.38 -18.43 40.91
C ASP A 15 39.04 -18.84 40.32
N GLY A 16 38.61 -20.06 40.62
CA GLY A 16 37.28 -20.58 40.30
C GLY A 16 36.42 -20.61 41.57
N PRO A 17 35.14 -20.25 41.50
CA PRO A 17 34.22 -20.47 42.61
C PRO A 17 33.49 -21.82 42.52
N ASP A 18 33.35 -22.44 43.69
CA ASP A 18 32.70 -23.72 44.00
C ASP A 18 31.17 -23.70 43.86
N PHE A 19 30.63 -24.91 43.66
CA PHE A 19 29.23 -25.33 43.53
C PHE A 19 28.32 -24.96 44.72
N GLY A 20 27.05 -24.56 44.47
CA GLY A 20 26.03 -24.55 45.51
C GLY A 20 24.68 -23.91 45.18
N SER A 21 23.79 -24.67 44.52
CA SER A 21 22.31 -24.66 44.64
C SER A 21 21.54 -23.32 44.66
N VAL A 22 21.06 -22.89 43.49
CA VAL A 22 19.70 -22.31 43.34
C VAL A 22 19.17 -22.69 41.95
N THR A 23 18.09 -23.46 41.92
CA THR A 23 17.21 -23.70 40.77
C THR A 23 16.63 -22.39 40.25
N ASP A 24 16.75 -22.09 38.96
CA ASP A 24 15.64 -21.60 38.10
C ASP A 24 16.15 -21.44 36.66
N ASP A 25 15.55 -22.22 35.76
CA ASP A 25 15.75 -22.18 34.32
C ASP A 25 15.29 -20.83 33.75
N GLY A 26 16.24 -19.95 33.46
CA GLY A 26 15.98 -18.68 32.78
C GLY A 26 16.06 -18.82 31.26
N ASP A 27 15.04 -19.41 30.65
CA ASP A 27 14.83 -19.37 29.20
C ASP A 27 14.88 -17.91 28.72
N LEU A 28 15.86 -17.59 27.87
CA LEU A 28 15.93 -16.32 27.15
C LEU A 28 14.80 -16.30 26.12
N VAL A 29 13.62 -15.86 26.53
CA VAL A 29 12.51 -15.59 25.62
C VAL A 29 12.88 -14.34 24.82
N GLU A 30 13.35 -14.55 23.59
CA GLU A 30 13.34 -13.51 22.55
C GLU A 30 11.90 -13.02 22.40
N VAL A 31 11.60 -11.87 23.00
CA VAL A 31 10.31 -11.20 22.82
C VAL A 31 10.28 -10.69 21.39
N GLU A 32 9.76 -11.52 20.48
CA GLU A 32 9.35 -11.06 19.15
C GLU A 32 8.50 -9.80 19.34
N PRO A 33 8.78 -8.71 18.62
CA PRO A 33 7.95 -7.51 18.70
C PRO A 33 6.56 -7.94 18.26
N GLN A 34 5.64 -8.01 19.23
CA GLN A 34 4.24 -8.30 19.00
C GLN A 34 3.74 -7.27 17.98
N ARG A 35 3.65 -7.69 16.72
CA ARG A 35 3.08 -6.89 15.64
C ARG A 35 1.62 -6.80 15.99
N LYS A 36 1.28 -5.78 16.77
CA LYS A 36 -0.07 -5.46 17.20
C LYS A 36 -0.87 -5.29 15.92
N GLN A 37 -1.53 -6.36 15.48
CA GLN A 37 -2.50 -6.31 14.41
C GLN A 37 -3.68 -5.55 15.01
N GLU A 38 -3.56 -4.22 15.08
CA GLU A 38 -4.72 -3.37 15.32
C GLU A 38 -5.65 -3.65 14.14
N ILE A 39 -6.75 -4.32 14.45
CA ILE A 39 -7.85 -4.54 13.52
C ILE A 39 -8.29 -3.13 13.10
N LEU A 40 -7.92 -2.71 11.89
CA LEU A 40 -8.21 -1.41 11.30
C LEU A 40 -9.73 -1.15 11.17
N GLU A 41 -10.57 -2.13 11.49
CA GLU A 41 -12.04 -2.07 11.39
C GLU A 41 -12.67 -0.95 12.23
N ASN A 42 -12.08 -0.57 13.37
CA ASN A 42 -12.77 0.27 14.36
C ASN A 42 -12.32 1.74 14.43
N LYS A 43 -11.48 2.22 13.51
CA LYS A 43 -11.19 3.66 13.43
C LYS A 43 -12.13 4.33 12.44
N ASP A 44 -12.93 5.26 12.96
CA ASP A 44 -13.73 6.17 12.13
C ASP A 44 -12.80 7.07 11.32
N VAL A 45 -12.94 7.04 10.01
CA VAL A 45 -12.19 7.86 9.06
C VAL A 45 -13.14 8.67 8.20
N VAL A 46 -12.68 9.84 7.74
CA VAL A 46 -13.45 10.73 6.89
C VAL A 46 -12.61 11.07 5.66
N VAL A 47 -13.21 10.92 4.48
CA VAL A 47 -12.57 11.37 3.23
C VAL A 47 -12.72 12.89 3.14
N GLN A 48 -11.60 13.62 3.21
CA GLN A 48 -11.61 15.08 3.14
C GLN A 48 -11.54 15.56 1.70
N ARG A 49 -10.59 15.04 0.92
CA ARG A 49 -10.41 15.45 -0.48
C ARG A 49 -10.31 14.26 -1.39
N VAL A 50 -10.77 14.49 -2.61
CA VAL A 50 -10.62 13.55 -3.71
C VAL A 50 -9.92 14.27 -4.84
N HIS A 51 -8.78 13.74 -5.25
CA HIS A 51 -7.96 14.28 -6.33
C HIS A 51 -8.09 13.41 -7.57
N PHE A 52 -8.01 14.03 -8.73
CA PHE A 52 -7.89 13.34 -10.00
C PHE A 52 -6.60 13.76 -10.69
N GLU A 53 -5.79 12.77 -11.02
CA GLU A 53 -4.55 12.95 -11.76
C GLU A 53 -4.63 12.28 -13.13
N GLY A 54 -4.01 12.90 -14.14
CA GLY A 54 -4.06 12.41 -15.52
C GLY A 54 -5.32 12.79 -16.31
N LEU A 55 -6.18 13.65 -15.74
CA LEU A 55 -7.22 14.34 -16.51
C LEU A 55 -6.59 15.38 -17.44
N ALA A 56 -7.06 15.40 -18.68
CA ALA A 56 -6.63 16.38 -19.67
C ALA A 56 -7.81 17.06 -20.36
N ARG A 57 -8.88 16.30 -20.63
CA ARG A 57 -10.02 16.79 -21.43
C ARG A 57 -11.37 16.47 -20.80
N THR A 58 -11.42 15.47 -19.93
CA THR A 58 -12.64 15.08 -19.23
C THR A 58 -12.92 16.10 -18.13
N LYS A 59 -14.16 16.59 -18.07
CA LYS A 59 -14.55 17.61 -17.09
C LYS A 59 -14.87 16.96 -15.75
N ASP A 60 -14.40 17.58 -14.66
CA ASP A 60 -14.58 17.10 -13.29
C ASP A 60 -16.06 16.89 -12.92
N ASP A 61 -16.95 17.76 -13.42
CA ASP A 61 -18.41 17.65 -13.19
C ASP A 61 -18.99 16.29 -13.63
N LEU A 62 -18.43 15.68 -14.68
CA LEU A 62 -18.87 14.36 -15.16
C LEU A 62 -18.44 13.24 -14.21
N LEU A 63 -17.36 13.45 -13.46
CA LEU A 63 -16.78 12.45 -12.56
C LEU A 63 -17.38 12.53 -11.16
N MET A 64 -17.81 13.71 -10.75
CA MET A 64 -18.30 13.99 -9.41
C MET A 64 -19.48 13.10 -9.00
N TYR A 65 -20.36 12.75 -9.93
CA TYR A 65 -21.47 11.82 -9.67
C TYR A 65 -20.98 10.40 -9.35
N GLU A 66 -19.97 9.92 -10.07
CA GLU A 66 -19.48 8.55 -9.93
C GLU A 66 -18.70 8.34 -8.63
N ILE A 67 -18.01 9.38 -8.13
CA ILE A 67 -17.24 9.34 -6.89
C ILE A 67 -18.00 9.81 -5.66
N ALA A 68 -19.23 10.33 -5.80
CA ALA A 68 -19.99 10.93 -4.69
C ALA A 68 -20.18 9.99 -3.49
N ASP A 69 -20.19 8.67 -3.73
CA ASP A 69 -20.34 7.68 -2.67
C ASP A 69 -19.09 7.56 -1.79
N VAL A 70 -17.90 7.86 -2.32
CA VAL A 70 -16.61 7.79 -1.58
C VAL A 70 -16.64 8.73 -0.37
N PHE A 71 -17.20 9.94 -0.54
CA PHE A 71 -17.37 10.90 0.56
C PHE A 71 -18.32 10.44 1.66
N LYS A 72 -19.16 9.44 1.41
CA LYS A 72 -20.11 8.89 2.40
C LYS A 72 -19.48 7.77 3.24
N ALA A 73 -18.23 7.41 2.99
CA ALA A 73 -17.54 6.36 3.73
C ALA A 73 -17.20 6.82 5.16
N LYS A 74 -17.28 5.88 6.11
CA LYS A 74 -16.98 6.13 7.54
C LYS A 74 -15.84 5.28 8.10
N SER A 75 -15.45 4.23 7.39
CA SER A 75 -14.41 3.28 7.80
C SER A 75 -13.45 3.07 6.63
N LEU A 76 -12.18 2.77 6.92
CA LEU A 76 -11.16 2.54 5.89
C LEU A 76 -11.57 1.43 4.92
N ILE A 77 -12.20 0.37 5.41
CA ILE A 77 -12.71 -0.72 4.58
C ILE A 77 -13.81 -0.24 3.63
N ASP A 78 -14.69 0.64 4.12
CA ASP A 78 -15.76 1.23 3.32
C ASP A 78 -15.20 2.21 2.29
N VAL A 79 -14.16 2.99 2.63
CA VAL A 79 -13.43 3.84 1.68
C VAL A 79 -12.82 2.97 0.57
N MET A 80 -12.09 1.91 0.94
CA MET A 80 -11.47 1.00 -0.04
C MET A 80 -12.51 0.38 -0.97
N ARG A 81 -13.62 -0.13 -0.42
CA ARG A 81 -14.70 -0.73 -1.21
C ARG A 81 -15.35 0.29 -2.15
N LYS A 82 -15.76 1.45 -1.63
CA LYS A 82 -16.45 2.48 -2.42
C LYS A 82 -15.54 3.11 -3.46
N SER A 83 -14.25 3.31 -3.17
CA SER A 83 -13.30 3.78 -4.17
C SER A 83 -13.07 2.75 -5.27
N HIS A 84 -13.10 1.46 -4.93
CA HIS A 84 -13.04 0.40 -5.95
C HIS A 84 -14.30 0.38 -6.84
N GLU A 85 -15.49 0.52 -6.24
CA GLU A 85 -16.74 0.65 -6.99
C GLU A 85 -16.74 1.89 -7.89
N ALA A 86 -16.29 3.04 -7.38
CA ALA A 86 -16.16 4.28 -8.16
C ALA A 86 -15.18 4.09 -9.33
N ARG A 87 -14.05 3.41 -9.11
CA ARG A 87 -13.12 3.02 -10.18
C ARG A 87 -13.81 2.20 -11.27
N GLU A 88 -14.64 1.23 -10.93
CA GLU A 88 -15.38 0.47 -11.93
C GLU A 88 -16.37 1.34 -12.72
N LYS A 89 -17.10 2.22 -12.03
CA LYS A 89 -18.01 3.16 -12.69
C LYS A 89 -17.26 4.07 -13.67
N LEU A 90 -16.10 4.61 -13.27
CA LEU A 90 -15.24 5.43 -14.12
C LEU A 90 -14.76 4.67 -15.37
N LEU A 91 -14.38 3.40 -15.23
CA LEU A 91 -14.02 2.55 -16.38
C LEU A 91 -15.22 2.28 -17.31
N ARG A 92 -16.42 2.10 -16.73
CA ARG A 92 -17.67 1.87 -17.50
C ARG A 92 -18.10 3.08 -18.33
N LEU A 93 -17.70 4.31 -17.96
CA LEU A 93 -17.94 5.50 -18.78
C LEU A 93 -17.28 5.41 -20.17
N GLY A 94 -16.27 4.55 -20.34
CA GLY A 94 -15.58 4.39 -21.61
C GLY A 94 -14.77 5.61 -22.01
N VAL A 95 -14.36 6.43 -21.03
CA VAL A 95 -13.48 7.60 -21.21
C VAL A 95 -12.04 7.28 -20.80
N PHE A 96 -11.86 6.39 -19.82
CA PHE A 96 -10.56 6.01 -19.29
C PHE A 96 -10.19 4.59 -19.71
N ARG A 97 -8.92 4.37 -20.08
CA ARG A 97 -8.37 3.04 -20.34
C ARG A 97 -7.86 2.38 -19.06
N GLN A 98 -7.38 3.19 -18.12
CA GLN A 98 -6.81 2.76 -16.85
C GLN A 98 -7.22 3.75 -15.78
N VAL A 99 -7.54 3.21 -14.61
CA VAL A 99 -7.89 3.95 -13.40
C VAL A 99 -7.21 3.22 -12.24
N GLU A 100 -6.42 3.95 -11.46
CA GLU A 100 -5.78 3.50 -10.23
C GLU A 100 -6.27 4.38 -9.08
N VAL A 101 -6.27 3.81 -7.87
CA VAL A 101 -6.78 4.46 -6.67
C VAL A 101 -5.71 4.38 -5.60
N LEU A 102 -5.32 5.54 -5.10
CA LEU A 102 -4.41 5.69 -3.98
C LEU A 102 -5.20 6.29 -2.82
N VAL A 103 -5.04 5.71 -1.64
CA VAL A 103 -5.65 6.21 -0.39
C VAL A 103 -4.51 6.53 0.55
N ASP A 104 -4.42 7.80 0.94
CA ASP A 104 -3.39 8.29 1.85
C ASP A 104 -4.02 9.11 2.99
N THR A 105 -3.25 9.31 4.04
CA THR A 105 -3.56 10.24 5.13
C THR A 105 -3.33 11.69 4.68
N CYS A 106 -4.24 12.58 5.04
CA CYS A 106 -4.07 14.02 4.79
C CYS A 106 -2.89 14.57 5.61
N GLN A 107 -1.95 15.28 4.97
CA GLN A 107 -0.75 15.83 5.63
C GLN A 107 -0.70 17.37 5.71
N ASP A 108 -1.74 18.06 5.24
CA ASP A 108 -1.77 19.54 5.24
C ASP A 108 -2.08 20.13 6.63
N ASP A 109 -1.78 21.42 6.81
CA ASP A 109 -2.02 22.14 8.07
C ASP A 109 -3.50 22.11 8.54
N ASP A 110 -4.44 22.01 7.60
CA ASP A 110 -5.89 21.88 7.87
C ASP A 110 -6.38 20.41 7.92
N ALA A 111 -5.47 19.44 7.95
CA ALA A 111 -5.84 18.03 7.93
C ALA A 111 -6.51 17.59 9.24
N LEU A 112 -7.71 17.02 9.13
CA LEU A 112 -8.32 16.26 10.21
C LEU A 112 -7.43 15.07 10.61
N PRO A 113 -7.36 14.74 11.91
CA PRO A 113 -6.52 13.65 12.43
C PRO A 113 -6.94 12.26 11.92
N ASN A 114 -8.17 12.12 11.44
CA ASN A 114 -8.71 10.92 10.79
C ASN A 114 -9.09 11.17 9.32
N GLY A 115 -8.51 12.21 8.73
CA GLY A 115 -8.71 12.61 7.36
C GLY A 115 -7.95 11.72 6.39
N LEU A 116 -8.64 11.26 5.36
CA LEU A 116 -8.05 10.57 4.22
C LEU A 116 -8.21 11.39 2.95
N ASP A 117 -7.17 11.40 2.13
CA ASP A 117 -7.20 11.88 0.76
C ASP A 117 -7.22 10.67 -0.18
N VAL A 118 -8.13 10.70 -1.16
CA VAL A 118 -8.25 9.65 -2.16
C VAL A 118 -7.86 10.23 -3.52
N THR A 119 -6.83 9.66 -4.15
CA THR A 119 -6.36 10.10 -5.46
C THR A 119 -6.71 9.06 -6.51
N PHE A 120 -7.42 9.50 -7.55
CA PHE A 120 -7.72 8.72 -8.74
C PHE A 120 -6.72 9.07 -9.83
N GLU A 121 -5.77 8.18 -10.09
CA GLU A 121 -4.86 8.30 -11.23
C GLU A 121 -5.52 7.68 -12.45
N VAL A 122 -5.74 8.47 -13.50
CA VAL A 122 -6.47 8.02 -14.69
C VAL A 122 -5.67 8.22 -15.97
N THR A 123 -5.89 7.34 -16.94
CA THR A 123 -5.39 7.50 -18.31
C THR A 123 -6.57 7.58 -19.27
N GLU A 124 -6.80 8.75 -19.84
CA GLU A 124 -7.84 8.98 -20.85
C GLU A 124 -7.59 8.20 -22.16
N LEU A 125 -8.67 7.77 -22.81
CA LEU A 125 -8.62 7.13 -24.13
C LEU A 125 -8.18 8.11 -25.22
N ARG A 126 -7.50 7.56 -26.24
CA ARG A 126 -7.14 8.32 -27.43
C ARG A 126 -8.38 8.55 -28.30
N ARG A 127 -8.54 9.76 -28.85
CA ARG A 127 -9.69 10.14 -29.70
C ARG A 127 -9.78 9.40 -31.03
N LEU A 128 -8.66 8.88 -31.53
CA LEU A 128 -8.60 8.30 -32.86
C LEU A 128 -7.94 6.91 -32.77
N THR A 129 -8.74 5.90 -33.05
CA THR A 129 -8.32 4.50 -33.13
C THR A 129 -8.72 3.99 -34.52
N GLY A 130 -7.73 3.75 -35.38
CA GLY A 130 -7.96 3.16 -36.70
C GLY A 130 -7.62 1.68 -36.68
N SER A 131 -8.52 0.85 -37.19
CA SER A 131 -8.25 -0.57 -37.46
C SER A 131 -8.72 -0.91 -38.88
N TYR A 132 -7.91 -1.70 -39.58
CA TYR A 132 -8.26 -2.26 -40.87
C TYR A 132 -8.40 -3.77 -40.68
N ASN A 133 -9.62 -4.28 -40.76
CA ASN A 133 -9.91 -5.71 -40.67
C ASN A 133 -10.36 -6.21 -42.04
N THR A 134 -9.79 -7.31 -42.51
CA THR A 134 -10.23 -8.00 -43.73
C THR A 134 -10.96 -9.27 -43.31
N MET A 135 -12.25 -9.37 -43.58
CA MET A 135 -13.04 -10.59 -43.38
C MET A 135 -13.11 -11.35 -44.71
N VAL A 136 -12.50 -12.53 -44.77
CA VAL A 136 -12.69 -13.46 -45.89
C VAL A 136 -13.65 -14.55 -45.43
N GLY A 137 -14.90 -14.49 -45.91
CA GLY A 137 -15.92 -15.50 -45.64
C GLY A 137 -16.09 -16.43 -46.85
N ASN A 138 -15.90 -17.73 -46.64
CA ASN A 138 -16.23 -18.75 -47.63
C ASN A 138 -17.75 -18.98 -47.61
N ASN A 139 -18.50 -18.17 -48.35
CA ASN A 139 -19.91 -18.42 -48.62
C ASN A 139 -20.02 -19.36 -49.81
N GLU A 140 -19.87 -20.66 -49.57
CA GLU A 140 -20.33 -21.68 -50.52
C GLU A 140 -21.85 -21.60 -50.55
N GLY A 141 -22.36 -20.89 -51.57
CA GLY A 141 -23.77 -20.63 -51.76
C GLY A 141 -24.60 -21.91 -51.75
N SER A 142 -25.75 -21.83 -51.09
CA SER A 142 -26.85 -22.77 -51.26
C SER A 142 -27.25 -22.87 -52.73
N MET A 143 -27.14 -24.08 -53.29
CA MET A 143 -28.23 -24.75 -54.00
C MET A 143 -28.04 -26.26 -53.93
#